data_AF-A0A9K3Q9K4-F1
#
_entry.id   AF-A0A9K3Q9K4-F1
#
_cell.length_a   1.000
_cell.length_b   1.000
_cell.length_c   1.000
_cell.angle_alpha   90.00
_cell.angle_beta   90.00
_cell.angle_gamma   90.00
#
_symmetry.space_group_name_H-M   'P 1'
#
loop_
_entity.id
_entity.type
_entity.pdbx_description
1 polymer ?
#
loop_
_entity_poly.entity_id
_entity_poly.type
_entity_poly.pdbx_seq_one_letter_code
_entity_poly.pdbx_strand_id
1 'polypeptide(L)'
;MAMQMTSRPSSQAPCNGTALWILIALNLLIVQFFGFIFYQQYARNSFSSDATIYTVPQILRGGQHHPILDFPLGDAVALPSVRVVEPGDSTTGASNNDKYYGGKGDKKHLGGFANNDVDMQGVSPAAWKFMIETHGIKSMLDVGCGRGVSTSWFHLHGANAKCVEGSHDAWEQSLIPNELRTEHDFSRGPWWPSETVDAVWCVELLEHVGRNFHKNLMPAFRQAAFLYVTHSVWGGWHHVEVHSSDWWIARFQSFGFVYNEYLTKQIKDVASSHREDPAPNGKTYNAQHIWTNMLVFINPAVASLPNHAHLLSGPSCTEGIIPKGQRPCDPAKQESTLPPNFEPLALTVDMDIVWEKHVFGNTSITKN
;
A
#
# COMPACT_ATOMS: atom_id res chain seq x y z
N MET A 1 -62.62 -60.48 -45.18
CA MET A 1 -61.85 -61.66 -45.65
C MET A 1 -60.49 -61.56 -44.99
N ALA A 2 -60.18 -62.51 -44.10
CA ALA A 2 -58.96 -62.50 -43.30
C ALA A 2 -57.74 -62.87 -44.15
N MET A 3 -56.57 -62.27 -43.87
CA MET A 3 -55.30 -62.95 -44.08
C MET A 3 -54.22 -62.43 -43.14
N GLN A 4 -53.60 -63.39 -42.47
CA GLN A 4 -52.58 -63.29 -41.42
C GLN A 4 -51.30 -62.61 -41.89
N MET A 5 -50.67 -61.82 -41.01
CA MET A 5 -49.25 -61.51 -41.07
C MET A 5 -48.50 -62.33 -40.02
N THR A 6 -47.51 -63.08 -40.49
CA THR A 6 -46.57 -63.89 -39.71
C THR A 6 -45.41 -63.05 -39.18
N SER A 7 -45.01 -63.32 -37.94
CA SER A 7 -43.89 -62.72 -37.21
C SER A 7 -42.51 -63.24 -37.66
N ARG A 8 -41.47 -62.41 -37.51
CA ARG A 8 -40.04 -62.80 -37.51
C ARG A 8 -39.41 -62.45 -36.16
N PRO A 9 -38.47 -63.26 -35.64
CA PRO A 9 -37.89 -63.07 -34.31
C PRO A 9 -36.69 -62.12 -34.30
N SER A 10 -36.56 -61.33 -33.23
CA SER A 10 -35.40 -60.50 -32.91
C SER A 10 -34.43 -61.26 -31.99
N SER A 11 -33.18 -61.38 -32.40
CA SER A 11 -32.09 -61.90 -31.55
C SER A 11 -31.53 -60.78 -30.69
N GLN A 12 -31.83 -60.79 -29.39
CA GLN A 12 -31.14 -59.98 -28.39
C GLN A 12 -29.88 -60.71 -27.92
N ALA A 13 -28.72 -60.06 -28.05
CA ALA A 13 -27.47 -60.52 -27.42
C ALA A 13 -27.45 -60.09 -25.94
N PRO A 14 -26.99 -60.94 -25.01
CA PRO A 14 -26.94 -60.60 -23.59
C PRO A 14 -25.77 -59.64 -23.30
N CYS A 15 -26.10 -58.44 -22.78
CA CYS A 15 -25.13 -57.51 -22.21
C CYS A 15 -24.51 -58.10 -20.94
N ASN A 16 -23.22 -58.46 -21.01
CA ASN A 16 -22.48 -59.08 -19.93
C ASN A 16 -21.97 -58.00 -18.96
N GLY A 17 -22.69 -57.77 -17.86
CA GLY A 17 -22.41 -56.71 -16.86
C GLY A 17 -21.03 -56.82 -16.19
N THR A 18 -20.35 -57.95 -16.30
CA THR A 18 -18.99 -58.17 -15.80
C THR A 18 -17.94 -57.29 -16.49
N ALA A 19 -18.10 -56.98 -17.78
CA ALA A 19 -17.14 -56.14 -18.50
C ALA A 19 -17.12 -54.68 -17.99
N LEU A 20 -18.29 -54.16 -17.58
CA LEU A 20 -18.41 -52.81 -17.05
C LEU A 20 -17.75 -52.68 -15.66
N TRP A 21 -17.94 -53.68 -14.79
CA TRP A 21 -17.31 -53.70 -13.47
C TRP A 21 -15.78 -53.81 -13.54
N ILE A 22 -15.24 -54.56 -14.52
CA ILE A 22 -13.80 -54.66 -14.75
C ILE A 22 -13.22 -53.29 -15.17
N LEU A 23 -13.90 -52.54 -16.05
CA LEU A 23 -13.45 -51.22 -16.49
C LEU A 23 -13.48 -50.16 -15.38
N ILE A 24 -14.47 -50.23 -14.48
CA ILE A 24 -14.55 -49.35 -13.31
C ILE A 24 -13.44 -49.66 -12.32
N ALA A 25 -13.19 -50.94 -12.03
CA ALA A 25 -12.11 -51.37 -11.13
C ALA A 25 -10.72 -50.98 -11.67
N LEU A 26 -10.50 -51.11 -12.98
CA LEU A 26 -9.26 -50.67 -13.63
C LEU A 26 -9.06 -49.16 -13.54
N ASN A 27 -10.09 -48.34 -13.73
CA ASN A 27 -9.98 -46.89 -13.58
C ASN A 27 -9.67 -46.46 -12.15
N LEU A 28 -10.29 -47.10 -11.15
CA LEU A 28 -10.02 -46.80 -9.74
C LEU A 28 -8.57 -47.16 -9.35
N LEU A 29 -8.06 -48.30 -9.85
CA LEU A 29 -6.66 -48.69 -9.64
C LEU A 29 -5.68 -47.71 -10.32
N ILE A 30 -5.99 -47.23 -11.51
CA ILE A 30 -5.19 -46.22 -12.22
C ILE A 30 -5.15 -44.92 -11.42
N VAL A 31 -6.30 -44.41 -10.95
CA VAL A 31 -6.36 -43.17 -10.15
C VAL A 31 -5.58 -43.30 -8.84
N GLN A 32 -5.69 -44.43 -8.14
CA GLN A 32 -4.92 -44.66 -6.92
C GLN A 32 -3.42 -44.78 -7.19
N PHE A 33 -3.02 -45.46 -8.27
CA PHE A 33 -1.62 -45.61 -8.63
C PHE A 33 -0.98 -44.26 -9.00
N PHE A 34 -1.62 -43.47 -9.87
CA PHE A 34 -1.10 -42.16 -10.24
C PHE A 34 -1.17 -41.16 -9.08
N GLY A 35 -2.21 -41.20 -8.24
CA GLY A 35 -2.28 -40.39 -7.02
C GLY A 35 -1.13 -40.69 -6.05
N PHE A 36 -0.77 -41.97 -5.88
CA PHE A 36 0.37 -42.37 -5.06
C PHE A 36 1.72 -41.91 -5.64
N ILE A 37 1.92 -42.00 -6.96
CA ILE A 37 3.14 -41.52 -7.61
C ILE A 37 3.27 -39.99 -7.48
N PHE A 38 2.19 -39.24 -7.69
CA PHE A 38 2.19 -37.78 -7.49
C PHE A 38 2.46 -37.40 -6.03
N TYR A 39 1.87 -38.12 -5.06
CA TYR A 39 2.14 -37.90 -3.64
C TYR A 39 3.60 -38.20 -3.27
N GLN A 40 4.17 -39.29 -3.78
CA GLN A 40 5.59 -39.63 -3.56
C GLN A 40 6.53 -38.60 -4.18
N GLN A 41 6.20 -38.05 -5.36
CA GLN A 41 7.00 -37.01 -6.00
C GLN A 41 6.89 -35.66 -5.27
N TYR A 42 5.71 -35.31 -4.77
CA TYR A 42 5.51 -34.15 -3.91
C TYR A 42 6.30 -34.30 -2.59
N ALA A 43 6.17 -35.44 -1.91
CA ALA A 43 6.88 -35.72 -0.67
C ALA A 43 8.41 -35.72 -0.82
N ARG A 44 8.94 -36.22 -1.96
CA ARG A 44 10.38 -36.15 -2.26
C ARG A 44 10.87 -34.72 -2.52
N ASN A 45 10.07 -33.88 -3.18
CA ASN A 45 10.43 -32.49 -3.44
C ASN A 45 10.27 -31.59 -2.20
N SER A 46 9.40 -31.97 -1.26
CA SER A 46 9.20 -31.25 0.01
C SER A 46 10.18 -31.65 1.12
N PHE A 47 11.02 -32.67 0.90
CA PHE A 47 11.95 -33.21 1.91
C PHE A 47 13.35 -33.48 1.32
N SER A 48 13.95 -32.47 0.69
CA SER A 48 15.40 -32.42 0.45
C SER A 48 16.05 -31.64 1.59
N SER A 49 16.16 -32.26 2.76
CA SER A 49 16.90 -31.75 3.91
C SER A 49 18.37 -32.15 3.81
N ASP A 50 19.10 -31.60 2.84
CA ASP A 50 20.56 -31.51 2.93
C ASP A 50 20.90 -30.13 3.49
N ALA A 51 20.61 -29.97 4.78
CA ALA A 51 21.14 -28.88 5.59
C ALA A 51 22.65 -29.12 5.77
N THR A 52 23.41 -28.80 4.74
CA THR A 52 24.84 -28.57 4.90
C THR A 52 24.96 -27.34 5.79
N ILE A 53 25.40 -27.55 7.03
CA ILE A 53 25.72 -26.48 7.97
C ILE A 53 26.84 -25.66 7.35
N TYR A 54 26.49 -24.61 6.62
CA TYR A 54 27.42 -23.54 6.31
C TYR A 54 27.71 -22.83 7.63
N THR A 55 28.81 -23.22 8.26
CA THR A 55 29.48 -22.37 9.25
C THR A 55 29.64 -21.00 8.61
N VAL A 56 28.89 -20.02 9.11
CA VAL A 56 29.01 -18.61 8.74
C VAL A 56 30.47 -18.22 8.98
N PRO A 57 31.25 -17.90 7.93
CA PRO A 57 32.56 -17.34 8.14
C PRO A 57 32.37 -16.00 8.85
N GLN A 58 33.08 -15.78 9.95
CA GLN A 58 33.25 -14.48 10.57
C GLN A 58 33.93 -13.53 9.57
N ILE A 59 33.17 -12.98 8.63
CA ILE A 59 33.56 -11.88 7.76
C ILE A 59 32.64 -10.71 8.10
N LEU A 60 32.74 -10.25 9.35
CA LEU A 60 32.32 -8.91 9.76
C LEU A 60 33.57 -8.07 10.01
N ARG A 61 34.41 -7.93 8.99
CA ARG A 61 35.45 -6.89 8.89
C ARG A 61 35.64 -6.52 7.42
N GLY A 62 34.68 -5.77 6.88
CA GLY A 62 34.71 -5.27 5.50
C GLY A 62 33.33 -5.36 4.85
N GLY A 63 32.37 -4.57 5.32
CA GLY A 63 30.99 -4.58 4.84
C GLY A 63 30.89 -4.13 3.37
N GLN A 64 30.80 -5.10 2.46
CA GLN A 64 30.20 -4.87 1.16
C GLN A 64 28.68 -5.01 1.34
N HIS A 65 28.01 -3.87 1.49
CA HIS A 65 26.55 -3.75 1.51
C HIS A 65 25.96 -4.44 0.29
N HIS A 66 24.92 -5.26 0.48
CA HIS A 66 24.24 -5.92 -0.63
C HIS A 66 23.37 -4.85 -1.32
N PRO A 67 23.69 -4.36 -2.53
CA PRO A 67 23.20 -3.06 -3.02
C PRO A 67 21.69 -3.00 -3.33
N ILE A 68 20.97 -4.12 -3.20
CA ILE A 68 19.60 -4.29 -3.71
C ILE A 68 18.57 -4.40 -2.58
N LEU A 69 18.98 -4.86 -1.39
CA LEU A 69 18.08 -5.10 -0.25
C LEU A 69 18.32 -4.14 0.93
N ASP A 70 19.42 -3.39 0.92
CA ASP A 70 19.68 -2.35 1.91
C ASP A 70 18.89 -1.07 1.56
N PHE A 71 18.46 -0.32 2.58
CA PHE A 71 17.92 1.03 2.41
C PHE A 71 19.07 2.03 2.29
N PRO A 72 18.88 3.14 1.55
CA PRO A 72 19.99 4.06 1.30
C PRO A 72 20.38 4.83 2.56
N LEU A 73 21.68 5.07 2.74
CA LEU A 73 22.23 5.82 3.88
C LEU A 73 22.48 7.29 3.51
N GLY A 74 22.35 8.18 4.50
CA GLY A 74 22.59 9.61 4.35
C GLY A 74 21.47 10.35 3.62
N ASP A 75 21.68 11.64 3.36
CA ASP A 75 20.69 12.50 2.68
C ASP A 75 20.87 12.47 1.16
N ALA A 76 19.77 12.26 0.44
CA ALA A 76 19.75 12.55 -0.98
C ALA A 76 19.62 14.05 -1.24
N VAL A 77 20.25 14.51 -2.33
CA VAL A 77 20.09 15.89 -2.79
C VAL A 77 18.73 16.04 -3.46
N ALA A 78 17.90 16.95 -2.95
CA ALA A 78 16.63 17.29 -3.58
C ALA A 78 16.88 17.95 -4.96
N LEU A 79 16.05 17.60 -5.93
CA LEU A 79 16.15 18.07 -7.31
C LEU A 79 14.79 18.68 -7.68
N PRO A 80 14.57 19.97 -7.38
CA PRO A 80 13.31 20.66 -7.66
C PRO A 80 12.87 20.54 -9.11
N SER A 81 11.60 20.79 -9.42
CA SER A 81 11.15 20.75 -10.82
C SER A 81 11.86 21.80 -11.69
N VAL A 82 12.09 21.47 -12.96
CA VAL A 82 12.55 22.47 -13.93
C VAL A 82 11.33 23.24 -14.42
N ARG A 83 11.24 24.52 -14.05
CA ARG A 83 10.14 25.42 -14.41
C ARG A 83 10.10 25.73 -15.90
N VAL A 84 8.90 25.99 -16.40
CA VAL A 84 8.67 26.52 -17.75
C VAL A 84 8.93 28.02 -17.75
N VAL A 85 9.77 28.49 -18.67
CA VAL A 85 10.16 29.91 -18.78
C VAL A 85 9.33 30.68 -19.81
N GLU A 86 8.81 30.01 -20.86
CA GLU A 86 8.07 30.64 -21.97
C GLU A 86 6.73 29.93 -22.25
N PRO A 87 5.60 30.65 -22.34
CA PRO A 87 4.30 30.08 -22.70
C PRO A 87 4.26 29.78 -24.20
N GLY A 88 4.49 28.52 -24.61
CA GLY A 88 4.36 28.14 -26.03
C GLY A 88 5.09 26.88 -26.49
N ASP A 89 5.95 26.27 -25.68
CA ASP A 89 6.54 24.97 -26.05
C ASP A 89 5.50 23.85 -25.81
N SER A 90 5.33 22.94 -26.77
CA SER A 90 4.39 21.81 -26.67
C SER A 90 4.58 20.91 -25.43
N THR A 91 5.74 21.00 -24.76
CA THR A 91 6.07 20.36 -23.49
C THR A 91 5.66 21.18 -22.24
N THR A 92 5.13 22.39 -22.44
CA THR A 92 4.92 23.40 -21.38
C THR A 92 3.54 23.38 -20.74
N GLY A 93 3.56 23.68 -19.43
CA GLY A 93 2.55 23.38 -18.45
C GLY A 93 1.33 24.27 -18.47
N ALA A 94 0.23 23.57 -18.60
CA ALA A 94 -0.96 23.65 -17.81
C ALA A 94 -1.67 22.32 -18.15
N SER A 95 -2.53 21.80 -17.28
CA SER A 95 -3.44 20.79 -17.83
C SER A 95 -4.23 21.50 -18.94
N ASN A 96 -4.71 20.82 -19.99
CA ASN A 96 -5.70 21.47 -20.88
C ASN A 96 -7.02 21.82 -20.13
N ASN A 97 -6.99 21.79 -18.80
CA ASN A 97 -8.06 21.73 -17.84
C ASN A 97 -7.67 22.47 -16.54
N ASP A 98 -6.96 23.60 -16.62
CA ASP A 98 -6.51 24.44 -15.46
C ASP A 98 -7.63 24.84 -14.50
N LYS A 99 -8.86 24.72 -14.96
CA LYS A 99 -10.08 24.83 -14.17
C LYS A 99 -10.20 23.74 -13.08
N TYR A 100 -9.50 22.62 -13.19
CA TYR A 100 -9.60 21.49 -12.26
C TYR A 100 -8.24 21.14 -11.63
N TYR A 101 -7.16 21.21 -12.40
CA TYR A 101 -5.82 20.85 -11.93
C TYR A 101 -4.88 22.05 -11.85
N GLY A 102 -4.05 22.07 -10.80
CA GLY A 102 -2.94 23.00 -10.64
C GLY A 102 -1.71 22.53 -11.42
N GLY A 103 -0.56 23.16 -11.17
CA GLY A 103 0.70 22.90 -11.88
C GLY A 103 1.17 24.09 -12.73
N LYS A 104 0.85 25.31 -12.31
CA LYS A 104 1.24 26.53 -13.02
C LYS A 104 2.76 26.66 -13.11
N GLY A 105 3.28 26.67 -14.34
CA GLY A 105 4.71 26.76 -14.61
C GLY A 105 5.48 25.45 -14.38
N ASP A 106 4.79 24.37 -14.06
CA ASP A 106 5.36 23.02 -13.98
C ASP A 106 5.43 22.37 -15.36
N LYS A 107 6.25 21.35 -15.52
CA LYS A 107 6.22 20.51 -16.73
C LYS A 107 5.05 19.55 -16.66
N LYS A 108 4.49 19.20 -17.82
CA LYS A 108 3.32 18.29 -17.93
C LYS A 108 3.53 16.94 -17.25
N HIS A 109 4.79 16.49 -17.12
CA HIS A 109 5.09 15.17 -16.55
C HIS A 109 4.80 15.06 -15.05
N LEU A 110 4.60 16.18 -14.36
CA LEU A 110 4.35 16.23 -12.92
C LEU A 110 2.90 15.93 -12.55
N GLY A 111 2.00 15.78 -13.53
CA GLY A 111 0.59 15.38 -13.30
C GLY A 111 -0.29 16.47 -12.71
N GLY A 112 0.24 17.39 -11.90
CA GLY A 112 -0.53 18.43 -11.23
C GLY A 112 -1.24 17.92 -9.98
N PHE A 113 -2.16 18.73 -9.43
CA PHE A 113 -2.89 18.44 -8.20
C PHE A 113 -4.28 19.07 -8.23
N ALA A 114 -5.19 18.72 -7.31
CA ALA A 114 -6.50 19.35 -7.23
C ALA A 114 -6.39 20.86 -6.88
N ASN A 115 -6.78 21.73 -7.81
CA ASN A 115 -6.53 23.17 -7.71
C ASN A 115 -7.54 23.90 -6.81
N ASN A 116 -8.83 23.68 -7.08
CA ASN A 116 -9.93 24.52 -6.56
C ASN A 116 -10.61 23.95 -5.32
N ASP A 117 -10.27 22.73 -4.92
CA ASP A 117 -10.82 22.08 -3.74
C ASP A 117 -9.89 20.96 -3.29
N VAL A 118 -10.16 20.41 -2.12
CA VAL A 118 -9.54 19.18 -1.62
C VAL A 118 -10.10 17.99 -2.40
N ASP A 119 -9.20 17.12 -2.87
CA ASP A 119 -9.61 15.84 -3.43
C ASP A 119 -10.09 14.88 -2.33
N MET A 120 -11.40 14.91 -2.07
CA MET A 120 -12.04 14.06 -1.07
C MET A 120 -11.95 12.56 -1.40
N GLN A 121 -11.53 12.16 -2.61
CA GLN A 121 -11.30 10.77 -2.95
C GLN A 121 -9.98 10.23 -2.36
N GLY A 122 -9.02 11.10 -2.03
CA GLY A 122 -7.75 10.77 -1.39
C GLY A 122 -7.69 11.00 0.12
N VAL A 123 -8.76 11.57 0.71
CA VAL A 123 -8.80 11.97 2.13
C VAL A 123 -9.60 10.97 2.96
N SER A 124 -8.98 10.43 4.02
CA SER A 124 -9.65 9.53 4.97
C SER A 124 -9.07 9.62 6.39
N PRO A 125 -9.63 10.48 7.25
CA PRO A 125 -9.24 10.54 8.67
C PRO A 125 -9.41 9.19 9.37
N ALA A 126 -10.42 8.40 9.01
CA ALA A 126 -10.62 7.05 9.55
C ALA A 126 -9.46 6.10 9.23
N ALA A 127 -8.97 6.09 7.98
CA ALA A 127 -7.83 5.28 7.60
C ALA A 127 -6.54 5.74 8.31
N TRP A 128 -6.35 7.05 8.46
CA TRP A 128 -5.18 7.61 9.15
C TRP A 128 -5.17 7.33 10.66
N LYS A 129 -6.33 7.43 11.31
CA LYS A 129 -6.52 6.98 12.71
C LYS A 129 -6.20 5.50 12.85
N PHE A 130 -6.73 4.67 11.94
CA PHE A 130 -6.43 3.24 11.93
C PHE A 130 -4.93 2.94 11.82
N MET A 131 -4.20 3.67 10.97
CA MET A 131 -2.74 3.54 10.86
C MET A 131 -2.04 3.87 12.19
N ILE A 132 -2.39 4.98 12.84
CA ILE A 132 -1.79 5.37 14.12
C ILE A 132 -2.15 4.37 15.22
N GLU A 133 -3.44 4.13 15.44
CA GLU A 133 -3.96 3.38 16.59
C GLU A 133 -3.73 1.88 16.48
N THR A 134 -3.81 1.31 15.27
CA THR A 134 -3.72 -0.15 15.08
C THR A 134 -2.32 -0.59 14.68
N HIS A 135 -1.62 0.19 13.85
CA HIS A 135 -0.28 -0.19 13.39
C HIS A 135 0.84 0.51 14.17
N GLY A 136 0.50 1.48 15.03
CA GLY A 136 1.48 2.20 15.84
C GLY A 136 2.32 3.18 15.02
N ILE A 137 1.81 3.70 13.91
CA ILE A 137 2.56 4.66 13.07
C ILE A 137 2.77 5.96 13.86
N LYS A 138 4.04 6.40 13.97
CA LYS A 138 4.45 7.66 14.64
C LYS A 138 5.28 8.56 13.74
N SER A 139 5.83 8.03 12.66
CA SER A 139 6.60 8.76 11.66
C SER A 139 6.21 8.35 10.25
N MET A 140 6.12 9.32 9.34
CA MET A 140 5.79 9.00 7.96
C MET A 140 6.36 9.96 6.92
N LEU A 141 6.48 9.44 5.70
CA LEU A 141 6.79 10.20 4.51
C LEU A 141 5.59 10.16 3.55
N ASP A 142 5.01 11.33 3.28
CA ASP A 142 3.96 11.52 2.28
C ASP A 142 4.61 11.82 0.92
N VAL A 143 4.50 10.90 -0.03
CA VAL A 143 5.17 10.94 -1.33
C VAL A 143 4.16 11.30 -2.40
N GLY A 144 4.34 12.43 -3.07
CA GLY A 144 3.30 13.03 -3.92
C GLY A 144 2.23 13.71 -3.08
N CYS A 145 2.65 14.38 -2.00
CA CYS A 145 1.76 14.98 -1.01
C CYS A 145 0.89 16.14 -1.54
N GLY A 146 1.16 16.65 -2.76
CA GLY A 146 0.47 17.79 -3.33
C GLY A 146 0.57 19.00 -2.41
N ARG A 147 -0.59 19.50 -1.96
CA ARG A 147 -0.66 20.63 -1.03
C ARG A 147 -0.47 20.23 0.45
N GLY A 148 -0.20 18.96 0.75
CA GLY A 148 0.08 18.47 2.11
C GLY A 148 -1.17 18.27 2.98
N VAL A 149 -2.32 17.91 2.39
CA VAL A 149 -3.57 17.67 3.15
C VAL A 149 -3.40 16.53 4.15
N SER A 150 -2.95 15.35 3.69
CA SER A 150 -2.64 14.21 4.54
C SER A 150 -1.48 14.51 5.49
N THR A 151 -0.36 15.06 5.00
CA THR A 151 0.78 15.44 5.85
C THR A 151 0.37 16.35 7.02
N SER A 152 -0.49 17.34 6.77
CA SER A 152 -0.98 18.24 7.82
C SER A 152 -1.81 17.52 8.87
N TRP A 153 -2.59 16.51 8.49
CA TRP A 153 -3.35 15.70 9.45
C TRP A 153 -2.38 14.98 10.38
N PHE A 154 -1.45 14.20 9.84
CA PHE A 154 -0.49 13.44 10.64
C PHE A 154 0.36 14.34 11.54
N HIS A 155 0.83 15.48 11.01
CA HIS A 155 1.60 16.45 11.80
C HIS A 155 0.80 17.02 12.97
N LEU A 156 -0.45 17.44 12.74
CA LEU A 156 -1.32 17.99 13.79
C LEU A 156 -1.79 16.93 14.80
N HIS A 157 -1.69 15.65 14.44
CA HIS A 157 -1.95 14.50 15.31
C HIS A 157 -0.68 13.94 15.98
N GLY A 158 0.41 14.72 15.97
CA GLY A 158 1.63 14.44 16.71
C GLY A 158 2.62 13.48 16.05
N ALA A 159 2.33 13.01 14.82
CA ALA A 159 3.27 12.19 14.07
C ALA A 159 4.38 13.05 13.44
N ASN A 160 5.58 12.49 13.34
CA ASN A 160 6.67 13.08 12.56
C ASN A 160 6.41 12.84 11.07
N ALA A 161 5.65 13.74 10.44
CA ALA A 161 5.26 13.65 9.04
C ALA A 161 6.07 14.62 8.17
N LYS A 162 6.68 14.08 7.10
CA LYS A 162 7.38 14.85 6.06
C LYS A 162 6.68 14.64 4.71
N CYS A 163 6.84 15.59 3.81
CA CYS A 163 6.22 15.64 2.50
C CYS A 163 7.28 15.79 1.41
N VAL A 164 7.17 15.01 0.35
CA VAL A 164 7.96 15.22 -0.88
C VAL A 164 7.02 15.38 -2.07
N GLU A 165 7.19 16.49 -2.78
CA GLU A 165 6.32 16.89 -3.90
C GLU A 165 7.15 17.36 -5.10
N GLY A 166 6.74 16.97 -6.31
CA GLY A 166 7.41 17.36 -7.54
C GLY A 166 6.88 18.65 -8.14
N SER A 167 5.59 18.97 -7.96
CA SER A 167 4.96 20.20 -8.43
C SER A 167 5.42 21.41 -7.62
N HIS A 168 6.05 22.38 -8.28
CA HIS A 168 6.42 23.63 -7.63
C HIS A 168 5.19 24.46 -7.26
N ASP A 169 4.15 24.42 -8.09
CA ASP A 169 2.90 25.12 -7.81
C ASP A 169 2.19 24.54 -6.57
N ALA A 170 2.18 23.21 -6.40
CA ALA A 170 1.68 22.57 -5.18
C ALA A 170 2.52 22.95 -3.97
N TRP A 171 3.84 23.00 -4.13
CA TRP A 171 4.79 23.42 -3.11
C TRP A 171 4.51 24.86 -2.67
N GLU A 172 4.33 25.81 -3.58
CA GLU A 172 3.98 27.21 -3.26
C GLU A 172 2.62 27.31 -2.53
N GLN A 173 1.65 26.47 -2.91
CA GLN A 173 0.28 26.46 -2.35
C GLN A 173 0.07 25.50 -1.16
N SER A 174 1.16 24.95 -0.62
CA SER A 174 1.13 23.95 0.44
C SER A 174 0.52 24.48 1.74
N LEU A 175 -0.25 23.61 2.41
CA LEU A 175 -0.88 23.84 3.69
C LEU A 175 0.07 23.57 4.86
N ILE A 176 1.25 22.99 4.61
CA ILE A 176 2.25 22.71 5.65
C ILE A 176 3.46 23.66 5.57
N PRO A 177 4.15 23.90 6.70
CA PRO A 177 5.38 24.69 6.76
C PRO A 177 6.52 24.16 5.87
N ASN A 178 7.46 25.04 5.50
CA ASN A 178 8.56 24.73 4.58
C ASN A 178 9.50 23.64 5.11
N GLU A 179 9.70 23.58 6.43
CA GLU A 179 10.57 22.60 7.10
C GLU A 179 10.05 21.16 7.03
N LEU A 180 8.76 20.97 6.74
CA LEU A 180 8.15 19.65 6.62
C LEU A 180 8.14 19.13 5.18
N ARG A 181 8.58 19.94 4.21
CA ARG A 181 8.40 19.66 2.78
C ARG A 181 9.70 19.72 2.00
N THR A 182 9.84 18.82 1.04
CA THR A 182 10.94 18.77 0.08
C THR A 182 10.38 18.86 -1.33
N GLU A 183 10.86 19.81 -2.13
CA GLU A 183 10.55 19.83 -3.57
C GLU A 183 11.50 18.88 -4.31
N HIS A 184 10.97 17.83 -4.92
CA HIS A 184 11.76 16.87 -5.68
C HIS A 184 10.98 16.25 -6.84
N ASP A 185 11.52 16.40 -8.04
CA ASP A 185 11.02 15.79 -9.26
C ASP A 185 11.74 14.44 -9.52
N PHE A 186 11.04 13.34 -9.29
CA PHE A 186 11.58 11.98 -9.49
C PHE A 186 11.98 11.66 -10.93
N SER A 187 11.63 12.49 -11.93
CA SER A 187 12.21 12.35 -13.28
C SER A 187 13.68 12.76 -13.34
N ARG A 188 14.15 13.59 -12.39
CA ARG A 188 15.51 14.17 -12.38
C ARG A 188 16.55 13.30 -11.69
N GLY A 189 16.14 12.44 -10.77
CA GLY A 189 17.05 11.57 -10.03
C GLY A 189 16.37 10.93 -8.82
N PRO A 190 17.05 10.01 -8.11
CA PRO A 190 16.52 9.41 -6.90
C PRO A 190 16.52 10.39 -5.72
N TRP A 191 15.60 10.19 -4.77
CA TRP A 191 15.60 10.92 -3.50
C TRP A 191 15.06 10.07 -2.35
N TRP A 192 15.55 10.37 -1.14
CA TRP A 192 15.12 9.78 0.13
C TRP A 192 15.53 10.70 1.30
N PRO A 193 14.81 10.69 2.43
CA PRO A 193 15.24 11.33 3.67
C PRO A 193 16.35 10.53 4.38
N SER A 194 17.17 11.18 5.22
CA SER A 194 18.20 10.51 6.04
C SER A 194 17.66 9.50 7.05
N GLU A 195 16.44 9.74 7.55
CA GLU A 195 15.84 8.93 8.60
C GLU A 195 14.87 7.92 7.98
N THR A 196 14.89 6.70 8.53
CA THR A 196 13.82 5.74 8.29
C THR A 196 12.53 6.19 8.99
N VAL A 197 11.39 5.81 8.43
CA VAL A 197 10.06 6.15 8.94
C VAL A 197 9.20 4.90 9.10
N ASP A 198 8.16 5.00 9.91
CA ASP A 198 7.24 3.87 10.12
C ASP A 198 6.42 3.60 8.85
N ALA A 199 6.00 4.64 8.14
CA ALA A 199 5.18 4.50 6.95
C ALA A 199 5.55 5.45 5.80
N VAL A 200 5.37 4.98 4.57
CA VAL A 200 5.12 5.85 3.42
C VAL A 200 3.62 5.87 3.15
N TRP A 201 3.09 7.06 2.90
CA TRP A 201 1.77 7.31 2.33
C TRP A 201 1.95 7.84 0.92
N CYS A 202 1.33 7.21 -0.08
CA CYS A 202 1.47 7.58 -1.48
C CYS A 202 0.15 7.36 -2.19
N VAL A 203 -0.69 8.40 -2.24
CA VAL A 203 -2.03 8.33 -2.84
C VAL A 203 -2.05 9.17 -4.12
N GLU A 204 -2.49 8.55 -5.21
CA GLU A 204 -2.61 9.13 -6.56
C GLU A 204 -1.29 9.72 -7.10
N LEU A 205 -0.22 8.91 -7.07
CA LEU A 205 1.08 9.28 -7.65
C LEU A 205 1.62 8.20 -8.61
N LEU A 206 1.44 6.91 -8.29
CA LEU A 206 2.15 5.83 -8.98
C LEU A 206 1.88 5.81 -10.49
N GLU A 207 0.64 6.08 -10.89
CA GLU A 207 0.20 6.16 -12.28
C GLU A 207 0.75 7.38 -13.04
N HIS A 208 1.25 8.40 -12.33
CA HIS A 208 1.88 9.58 -12.92
C HIS A 208 3.40 9.42 -13.11
N VAL A 209 4.02 8.43 -12.47
CA VAL A 209 5.46 8.19 -12.59
C VAL A 209 5.74 7.08 -13.59
N GLY A 210 6.26 7.45 -14.77
CA GLY A 210 6.64 6.49 -15.80
C GLY A 210 7.66 5.45 -15.32
N ARG A 211 7.53 4.20 -15.81
CA ARG A 211 8.36 3.05 -15.38
C ARG A 211 9.87 3.29 -15.34
N ASN A 212 10.40 4.08 -16.27
CA ASN A 212 11.81 4.43 -16.38
C ASN A 212 12.32 5.26 -15.19
N PHE A 213 11.42 5.89 -14.43
CA PHE A 213 11.70 6.68 -13.24
C PHE A 213 11.39 5.95 -11.92
N HIS A 214 10.82 4.75 -11.94
CA HIS A 214 10.58 3.99 -10.70
C HIS A 214 11.86 3.77 -9.88
N LYS A 215 13.02 3.61 -10.54
CA LYS A 215 14.32 3.52 -9.86
C LYS A 215 14.67 4.75 -9.00
N ASN A 216 14.05 5.90 -9.31
CA ASN A 216 14.22 7.15 -8.58
C ASN A 216 13.22 7.30 -7.43
N LEU A 217 12.01 6.76 -7.59
CA LEU A 217 10.95 6.74 -6.58
C LEU A 217 11.19 5.72 -5.46
N MET A 218 11.59 4.50 -5.83
CA MET A 218 11.74 3.38 -4.88
C MET A 218 12.72 3.63 -3.72
N PRO A 219 13.82 4.40 -3.86
CA PRO A 219 14.66 4.80 -2.73
C PRO A 219 13.92 5.51 -1.60
N ALA A 220 12.94 6.38 -1.89
CA ALA A 220 12.11 7.02 -0.87
C ALA A 220 11.28 5.97 -0.12
N PHE A 221 10.71 5.01 -0.85
CA PHE A 221 9.91 3.93 -0.29
C PHE A 221 10.73 2.96 0.57
N ARG A 222 12.01 2.77 0.23
CA ARG A 222 12.94 1.94 1.02
C ARG A 222 13.26 2.52 2.39
N GLN A 223 12.94 3.79 2.67
CA GLN A 223 13.10 4.36 4.02
C GLN A 223 11.94 4.01 4.95
N ALA A 224 10.85 3.40 4.48
CA ALA A 224 9.70 3.11 5.31
C ALA A 224 9.61 1.64 5.73
N ALA A 225 9.09 1.36 6.92
CA ALA A 225 8.72 0.01 7.38
C ALA A 225 7.45 -0.50 6.69
N PHE A 226 6.43 0.35 6.57
CA PHE A 226 5.17 0.07 5.87
C PHE A 226 5.01 1.01 4.67
N LEU A 227 4.42 0.51 3.59
CA LEU A 227 4.08 1.31 2.42
C LEU A 227 2.58 1.21 2.19
N TYR A 228 1.90 2.34 2.21
CA TYR A 228 0.49 2.49 1.86
C TYR A 228 0.43 3.24 0.53
N VAL A 229 0.14 2.52 -0.54
CA VAL A 229 0.20 3.07 -1.90
C VAL A 229 -1.12 2.83 -2.62
N THR A 230 -1.64 3.84 -3.31
CA THR A 230 -2.72 3.63 -4.30
C THR A 230 -2.15 3.62 -5.71
N HIS A 231 -2.94 3.11 -6.63
CA HIS A 231 -2.64 3.13 -8.06
C HIS A 231 -3.93 3.30 -8.84
N SER A 232 -3.82 3.64 -10.12
CA SER A 232 -4.96 3.66 -11.03
C SER A 232 -5.00 2.45 -11.97
N VAL A 233 -6.21 1.91 -12.14
CA VAL A 233 -6.54 0.87 -13.13
C VAL A 233 -7.19 1.44 -14.40
N TRP A 234 -7.39 2.76 -14.46
CA TRP A 234 -7.94 3.46 -15.61
C TRP A 234 -7.08 4.66 -16.03
N GLY A 235 -7.25 5.09 -17.27
CA GLY A 235 -6.62 6.32 -17.75
C GLY A 235 -7.17 7.56 -17.05
N GLY A 236 -6.39 8.63 -17.09
CA GLY A 236 -6.72 9.91 -16.46
C GLY A 236 -5.77 10.99 -16.95
N TRP A 237 -5.87 12.19 -16.37
CA TRP A 237 -4.97 13.27 -16.70
C TRP A 237 -3.53 12.86 -16.37
N HIS A 238 -2.67 12.78 -17.39
CA HIS A 238 -1.28 12.35 -17.25
C HIS A 238 -1.05 11.02 -16.49
N HIS A 239 -1.98 10.06 -16.61
CA HIS A 239 -1.70 8.69 -16.17
C HIS A 239 -0.86 8.01 -17.24
N VAL A 240 0.44 7.82 -16.96
CA VAL A 240 1.41 7.20 -17.87
C VAL A 240 1.72 5.74 -17.52
N GLU A 241 1.43 5.33 -16.29
CA GLU A 241 1.70 3.97 -15.78
C GLU A 241 0.43 3.36 -15.16
N VAL A 242 -0.52 2.93 -15.98
CA VAL A 242 -1.82 2.37 -15.54
C VAL A 242 -1.78 0.85 -15.60
N HIS A 243 -1.94 0.19 -14.45
CA HIS A 243 -1.80 -1.27 -14.35
C HIS A 243 -2.73 -1.87 -13.28
N SER A 244 -2.96 -3.19 -13.37
CA SER A 244 -3.73 -3.93 -12.36
C SER A 244 -2.99 -4.04 -11.04
N SER A 245 -3.74 -4.32 -9.95
CA SER A 245 -3.16 -4.58 -8.63
C SER A 245 -2.08 -5.67 -8.65
N ASP A 246 -2.32 -6.80 -9.34
CA ASP A 246 -1.35 -7.90 -9.43
C ASP A 246 -0.01 -7.46 -10.05
N TRP A 247 -0.06 -6.54 -11.02
CA TRP A 247 1.14 -6.01 -11.64
C TRP A 247 1.91 -5.12 -10.66
N TRP A 248 1.22 -4.25 -9.93
CA TRP A 248 1.84 -3.41 -8.91
C TRP A 248 2.39 -4.23 -7.74
N ILE A 249 1.68 -5.28 -7.31
CA ILE A 249 2.16 -6.25 -6.33
C ILE A 249 3.47 -6.87 -6.79
N ALA A 250 3.52 -7.43 -8.00
CA ALA A 250 4.73 -8.02 -8.56
C ALA A 250 5.85 -6.97 -8.72
N ARG A 251 5.50 -5.75 -9.11
CA ARG A 251 6.46 -4.65 -9.27
C ARG A 251 7.13 -4.28 -7.95
N PHE A 252 6.37 -4.05 -6.88
CA PHE A 252 6.91 -3.73 -5.56
C PHE A 252 7.67 -4.92 -4.95
N GLN A 253 7.18 -6.16 -5.14
CA GLN A 253 7.89 -7.36 -4.71
C GLN A 253 9.26 -7.51 -5.40
N SER A 254 9.38 -7.10 -6.67
CA SER A 254 10.68 -7.10 -7.37
C SER A 254 11.71 -6.12 -6.77
N PHE A 255 11.27 -5.16 -5.95
CA PHE A 255 12.15 -4.24 -5.22
C PHE A 255 12.46 -4.69 -3.78
N GLY A 256 11.93 -5.83 -3.34
CA GLY A 256 12.17 -6.41 -2.01
C GLY A 256 11.05 -6.18 -1.00
N PHE A 257 9.94 -5.56 -1.38
CA PHE A 257 8.80 -5.33 -0.49
C PHE A 257 7.89 -6.56 -0.41
N VAL A 258 7.27 -6.79 0.73
CA VAL A 258 6.37 -7.92 0.97
C VAL A 258 4.94 -7.43 0.97
N TYR A 259 4.15 -7.84 -0.02
CA TYR A 259 2.72 -7.53 -0.06
C TYR A 259 1.98 -8.15 1.13
N ASN A 260 1.11 -7.38 1.75
CA ASN A 260 0.28 -7.83 2.87
C ASN A 260 -1.21 -7.68 2.54
N GLU A 261 -1.83 -8.78 2.15
CA GLU A 261 -3.25 -8.83 1.80
C GLU A 261 -4.16 -8.47 2.99
N TYR A 262 -3.83 -8.95 4.19
CA TYR A 262 -4.62 -8.69 5.40
C TYR A 262 -4.69 -7.20 5.71
N LEU A 263 -3.55 -6.52 5.81
CA LEU A 263 -3.49 -5.09 6.09
C LEU A 263 -4.12 -4.27 4.96
N THR A 264 -3.91 -4.70 3.71
CA THR A 264 -4.57 -4.10 2.54
C THR A 264 -6.08 -4.15 2.66
N LYS A 265 -6.64 -5.31 3.03
CA LYS A 265 -8.08 -5.46 3.21
C LYS A 265 -8.59 -4.58 4.36
N GLN A 266 -7.91 -4.58 5.50
CA GLN A 266 -8.34 -3.82 6.67
C GLN A 266 -8.45 -2.32 6.38
N ILE A 267 -7.41 -1.70 5.81
CA ILE A 267 -7.42 -0.26 5.54
C ILE A 267 -8.49 0.11 4.50
N LYS A 268 -8.73 -0.75 3.51
CA LYS A 268 -9.80 -0.57 2.51
C LYS A 268 -11.18 -0.67 3.14
N ASP A 269 -11.38 -1.65 4.03
CA ASP A 269 -12.65 -1.83 4.75
C ASP A 269 -12.95 -0.60 5.62
N VAL A 270 -11.95 -0.11 6.37
CA VAL A 270 -12.08 1.11 7.20
C VAL A 270 -12.42 2.33 6.34
N ALA A 271 -11.66 2.57 5.26
CA ALA A 271 -11.98 3.68 4.35
C ALA A 271 -13.38 3.55 3.74
N SER A 272 -13.79 2.32 3.37
CA SER A 272 -15.12 2.07 2.80
C SER A 272 -16.24 2.25 3.82
N SER A 273 -16.06 1.91 5.10
CA SER A 273 -17.11 2.03 6.12
C SER A 273 -17.36 3.48 6.51
N HIS A 274 -16.40 4.37 6.28
CA HIS A 274 -16.45 5.79 6.62
C HIS A 274 -16.62 6.72 5.41
N ARG A 275 -16.86 6.19 4.20
CA ARG A 275 -16.94 6.98 2.96
C ARG A 275 -18.12 7.97 2.91
N GLU A 276 -19.14 7.77 3.72
CA GLU A 276 -20.31 8.65 3.80
C GLU A 276 -20.22 9.64 4.98
N ASP A 277 -19.12 9.59 5.75
CA ASP A 277 -18.94 10.51 6.87
C ASP A 277 -18.86 11.95 6.35
N PRO A 278 -19.58 12.90 6.97
CA PRO A 278 -19.65 14.27 6.50
C PRO A 278 -18.31 14.98 6.70
N ALA A 279 -17.90 15.76 5.69
CA ALA A 279 -16.74 16.62 5.74
C ALA A 279 -17.17 18.11 5.86
N PRO A 280 -16.34 18.99 6.45
CA PRO A 280 -16.68 20.40 6.68
C PRO A 280 -17.04 21.21 5.43
N ASN A 281 -16.56 20.80 4.24
CA ASN A 281 -16.87 21.45 2.96
C ASN A 281 -18.23 21.04 2.37
N GLY A 282 -19.07 20.32 3.12
CA GLY A 282 -20.39 19.86 2.68
C GLY A 282 -20.36 18.63 1.75
N LYS A 283 -19.18 18.02 1.56
CA LYS A 283 -19.00 16.73 0.89
C LYS A 283 -18.86 15.62 1.94
N THR A 284 -18.53 14.40 1.50
CA THR A 284 -18.15 13.29 2.38
C THR A 284 -16.66 12.99 2.27
N TYR A 285 -16.09 12.32 3.27
CA TYR A 285 -14.74 11.76 3.24
C TYR A 285 -14.64 10.49 2.36
N ASN A 286 -15.23 10.55 1.15
CA ASN A 286 -15.42 9.43 0.20
C ASN A 286 -14.25 8.44 0.13
N ALA A 287 -13.00 8.92 0.12
CA ALA A 287 -11.81 8.07 0.19
C ALA A 287 -11.74 7.00 -0.93
N GLN A 288 -12.32 7.29 -2.10
CA GLN A 288 -12.43 6.35 -3.21
C GLN A 288 -11.11 5.72 -3.63
N HIS A 289 -10.05 6.52 -3.76
CA HIS A 289 -8.73 6.02 -4.15
C HIS A 289 -8.21 4.97 -3.15
N ILE A 290 -8.52 5.16 -1.86
CA ILE A 290 -8.10 4.28 -0.78
C ILE A 290 -8.90 2.98 -0.82
N TRP A 291 -10.24 3.03 -0.70
CA TRP A 291 -11.03 1.80 -0.59
C TRP A 291 -11.12 0.99 -1.88
N THR A 292 -10.81 1.58 -3.05
CA THR A 292 -10.72 0.83 -4.32
C THR A 292 -9.34 0.25 -4.56
N ASN A 293 -8.27 1.05 -4.42
CA ASN A 293 -6.97 0.75 -5.02
C ASN A 293 -5.78 0.76 -4.05
N MET A 294 -5.98 0.96 -2.75
CA MET A 294 -4.90 0.86 -1.77
C MET A 294 -4.26 -0.54 -1.79
N LEU A 295 -2.93 -0.58 -1.69
CA LEU A 295 -2.10 -1.75 -1.48
C LEU A 295 -1.14 -1.46 -0.32
N VAL A 296 -0.98 -2.44 0.58
CA VAL A 296 -0.09 -2.35 1.72
C VAL A 296 1.07 -3.32 1.56
N PHE A 297 2.29 -2.81 1.72
CA PHE A 297 3.50 -3.61 1.73
C PHE A 297 4.29 -3.39 3.02
N ILE A 298 5.10 -4.39 3.38
CA ILE A 298 6.08 -4.33 4.47
C ILE A 298 7.47 -4.36 3.85
N ASN A 299 8.35 -3.51 4.34
CA ASN A 299 9.77 -3.54 4.07
C ASN A 299 10.49 -4.18 5.27
N PRO A 300 10.87 -5.47 5.20
CA PRO A 300 11.49 -6.15 6.33
C PRO A 300 12.81 -5.50 6.79
N ALA A 301 13.55 -4.86 5.88
CA ALA A 301 14.82 -4.23 6.18
C ALA A 301 14.68 -3.05 7.15
N VAL A 302 13.60 -2.28 7.03
CA VAL A 302 13.31 -1.15 7.94
C VAL A 302 12.46 -1.59 9.13
N ALA A 303 11.43 -2.41 8.89
CA ALA A 303 10.54 -2.88 9.96
C ALA A 303 11.25 -3.67 11.07
N SER A 304 12.42 -4.25 10.77
CA SER A 304 13.24 -4.98 11.75
C SER A 304 14.18 -4.12 12.59
N LEU A 305 14.30 -2.81 12.30
CA LEU A 305 15.19 -1.93 13.04
C LEU A 305 14.64 -1.60 14.44
N PRO A 306 15.50 -1.39 15.45
CA PRO A 306 15.08 -1.07 16.81
C PRO A 306 14.13 0.14 16.93
N ASN A 307 14.32 1.16 16.09
CA ASN A 307 13.50 2.38 16.10
C ASN A 307 12.05 2.14 15.61
N HIS A 308 11.78 0.99 14.99
CA HIS A 308 10.47 0.59 14.48
C HIS A 308 9.88 -0.60 15.26
N ALA A 309 10.52 -1.00 16.37
CA ALA A 309 10.09 -2.14 17.18
C ALA A 309 8.72 -1.94 17.86
N HIS A 310 8.22 -0.70 17.92
CA HIS A 310 6.89 -0.38 18.44
C HIS A 310 5.76 -0.70 17.46
N LEU A 311 6.06 -0.98 16.19
CA LEU A 311 5.04 -1.23 15.18
C LEU A 311 4.31 -2.55 15.45
N LEU A 312 3.03 -2.57 15.11
CA LEU A 312 2.14 -3.71 15.39
C LEU A 312 2.10 -4.07 16.89
N SER A 313 2.28 -3.09 17.78
CA SER A 313 2.09 -3.20 19.22
C SER A 313 0.61 -3.37 19.55
N GLY A 314 0.08 -4.54 19.24
CA GLY A 314 -1.25 -4.94 19.67
C GLY A 314 -1.39 -4.90 21.19
N PRO A 315 -2.62 -5.02 21.71
CA PRO A 315 -2.89 -4.92 23.14
C PRO A 315 -2.04 -5.91 23.97
N SER A 316 -1.22 -5.40 24.90
CA SER A 316 -0.52 -6.23 25.89
C SER A 316 -1.40 -6.51 27.12
N CYS A 317 -0.86 -7.30 28.06
CA CYS A 317 -1.38 -7.28 29.40
C CYS A 317 -1.27 -5.87 30.00
N THR A 318 -2.22 -5.48 30.85
CA THR A 318 -2.29 -4.15 31.47
C THR A 318 -2.33 -4.26 32.99
N GLU A 319 -1.89 -3.21 33.70
CA GLU A 319 -2.11 -3.09 35.13
C GLU A 319 -3.29 -2.15 35.39
N GLY A 320 -4.19 -2.50 36.33
CA GLY A 320 -5.33 -1.64 36.69
C GLY A 320 -6.63 -1.94 35.94
N ILE A 321 -7.28 -0.91 35.36
CA ILE A 321 -8.57 -1.05 34.67
C ILE A 321 -8.34 -1.80 33.35
N ILE A 322 -8.91 -3.00 33.25
CA ILE A 322 -8.71 -3.91 32.11
C ILE A 322 -9.65 -3.53 30.96
N PRO A 323 -9.14 -3.06 29.81
CA PRO A 323 -9.94 -2.88 28.60
C PRO A 323 -10.55 -4.22 28.14
N LYS A 324 -11.71 -4.16 27.49
CA LYS A 324 -12.42 -5.36 27.02
C LYS A 324 -11.52 -6.18 26.07
N GLY A 325 -11.18 -7.40 26.47
CA GLY A 325 -10.32 -8.31 25.70
C GLY A 325 -8.86 -8.37 26.16
N GLN A 326 -8.46 -7.55 27.13
CA GLN A 326 -7.14 -7.65 27.78
C GLN A 326 -7.22 -8.42 29.10
N ARG A 327 -6.06 -8.69 29.70
CA ARG A 327 -5.91 -9.34 31.00
C ARG A 327 -4.81 -8.67 31.81
N PRO A 328 -4.82 -8.81 33.15
CA PRO A 328 -3.73 -8.31 33.96
C PRO A 328 -2.42 -9.03 33.63
N CYS A 329 -1.30 -8.31 33.77
CA CYS A 329 0.02 -8.93 33.71
C CYS A 329 0.21 -9.89 34.88
N ASP A 330 0.80 -11.05 34.62
CA ASP A 330 1.12 -12.08 35.60
C ASP A 330 2.60 -11.98 36.01
N PRO A 331 2.90 -11.43 37.21
CA PRO A 331 4.27 -11.28 37.65
C PRO A 331 5.01 -12.62 37.81
N ALA A 332 4.29 -13.72 38.08
CA ALA A 332 4.89 -15.04 38.21
C ALA A 332 5.41 -15.57 36.86
N LYS A 333 4.88 -15.05 35.74
CA LYS A 333 5.33 -15.34 34.37
C LYS A 333 6.31 -14.30 33.83
N GLN A 334 6.75 -13.34 34.65
CA GLN A 334 7.62 -12.23 34.24
C GLN A 334 7.02 -11.40 33.10
N GLU A 335 5.70 -11.24 33.10
CA GLU A 335 5.02 -10.40 32.12
C GLU A 335 5.13 -8.93 32.51
N SER A 336 5.28 -8.06 31.51
CA SER A 336 5.28 -6.62 31.69
C SER A 336 4.26 -5.97 30.76
N THR A 337 3.79 -4.79 31.15
CA THR A 337 3.04 -3.93 30.24
C THR A 337 3.91 -3.54 29.04
N LEU A 338 3.26 -3.12 27.95
CA LEU A 338 3.95 -2.43 26.87
C LEU A 338 4.70 -1.21 27.42
N PRO A 339 5.94 -0.95 26.97
CA PRO A 339 6.61 0.30 27.26
C PRO A 339 5.78 1.48 26.75
N PRO A 340 5.71 2.62 27.47
CA PRO A 340 4.93 3.78 27.02
C PRO A 340 5.32 4.27 25.62
N ASN A 341 6.59 4.16 25.24
CA ASN A 341 7.06 4.52 23.91
C ASN A 341 6.62 3.53 22.81
N PHE A 342 6.00 2.41 23.15
CA PHE A 342 5.39 1.49 22.20
C PHE A 342 3.90 1.77 22.00
N GLU A 343 3.24 2.44 22.94
CA GLU A 343 1.83 2.78 22.81
C GLU A 343 1.59 3.72 21.60
N PRO A 344 0.46 3.59 20.88
CA PRO A 344 0.08 4.52 19.83
C PRO A 344 0.04 5.98 20.29
N LEU A 345 0.13 6.92 19.35
CA LEU A 345 -0.10 8.33 19.65
C LEU A 345 -1.55 8.51 20.14
N ALA A 346 -1.72 9.28 21.22
CA ALA A 346 -3.05 9.58 21.76
C ALA A 346 -3.76 10.61 20.87
N LEU A 347 -4.78 10.16 20.15
CA LEU A 347 -5.59 11.01 19.27
C LEU A 347 -6.75 11.65 20.04
N THR A 348 -7.06 12.91 19.74
CA THR A 348 -8.19 13.63 20.35
C THR A 348 -9.08 14.25 19.30
N VAL A 349 -10.36 14.44 19.63
CA VAL A 349 -11.33 15.11 18.75
C VAL A 349 -10.91 16.56 18.45
N ASP A 350 -10.25 17.23 19.40
CA ASP A 350 -9.75 18.59 19.20
C ASP A 350 -8.68 18.66 18.09
N MET A 351 -7.86 17.61 17.91
CA MET A 351 -6.89 17.55 16.81
C MET A 351 -7.59 17.51 15.44
N ASP A 352 -8.68 16.75 15.30
CA ASP A 352 -9.49 16.72 14.08
C ASP A 352 -10.07 18.11 13.79
N ILE A 353 -10.66 18.77 14.79
CA ILE A 353 -11.25 20.12 14.64
C ILE A 353 -10.19 21.14 14.20
N VAL A 354 -8.98 21.08 14.78
CA VAL A 354 -7.87 21.96 14.40
C VAL A 354 -7.45 21.71 12.96
N TRP A 355 -7.30 20.45 12.56
CA TRP A 355 -6.96 20.09 11.19
C TRP A 355 -8.05 20.48 10.18
N GLU A 356 -9.31 20.24 10.49
CA GLU A 356 -10.45 20.60 9.64
C GLU A 356 -10.49 22.11 9.41
N LYS A 357 -10.29 22.92 10.46
CA LYS A 357 -10.19 24.37 10.33
C LYS A 357 -8.98 24.77 9.50
N HIS A 358 -7.85 24.08 9.64
CA HIS A 358 -6.63 24.35 8.88
C HIS A 358 -6.82 24.10 7.37
N VAL A 359 -7.48 23.00 7.01
CA VAL A 359 -7.68 22.61 5.60
C VAL A 359 -8.89 23.31 4.97
N PHE A 360 -10.01 23.41 5.69
CA PHE A 360 -11.30 23.89 5.17
C PHE A 360 -11.70 25.28 5.70
N GLY A 361 -10.95 25.89 6.62
CA GLY A 361 -11.31 27.19 7.19
C GLY A 361 -11.25 28.36 6.20
N ASN A 362 -10.47 28.23 5.14
CA ASN A 362 -10.35 29.23 4.06
C ASN A 362 -11.27 28.96 2.87
N THR A 363 -12.02 27.84 2.86
CA THR A 363 -13.08 27.65 1.87
C THR A 363 -14.23 28.58 2.24
N SER A 364 -14.20 29.77 1.66
CA SER A 364 -15.34 30.69 1.61
C SER A 364 -16.58 29.88 1.28
N ILE A 365 -17.49 29.77 2.24
CA ILE A 365 -18.84 29.26 2.02
C ILE A 365 -19.47 30.22 1.01
N THR A 366 -19.36 29.90 -0.28
CA THR A 366 -20.24 30.44 -1.30
C THR A 366 -21.60 29.81 -1.06
N LYS A 367 -22.31 30.34 -0.06
CA LYS A 367 -23.75 30.21 0.05
C LYS A 367 -24.33 30.84 -1.21
N ASN A 368 -24.81 29.99 -2.11
CA ASN A 368 -25.77 30.40 -3.14
C ASN A 368 -27.00 31.03 -2.49
#